data_AF-A0A679I4B8-F1
#
_entry.id   AF-A0A679I4B8-F1
#
_cell.length_a   1.000
_cell.length_b   1.000
_cell.length_c   1.000
_cell.angle_alpha   90.00
_cell.angle_beta   90.00
_cell.angle_gamma   90.00
#
_symmetry.space_group_name_H-M   'P 1'
#
loop_
_entity.id
_entity.type
_entity.pdbx_description
1 polymer ?
#
loop_
_entity_poly.entity_id
_entity_poly.type
_entity_poly.pdbx_seq_one_letter_code
_entity_poly.pdbx_strand_id
1 'polypeptide(L)' 'MNEYQIGGGLRLLTAVEKTEAFGEFLKTRMVRALETEDPTELHYLLAQLDDYYHYVWRYYRKLAQDRAERMNPGV' A
#
# COMPACT_ATOMS: atom_id res chain seq x y z
N MET A 1 15.15 2.44 -11.66
CA MET A 1 13.75 2.62 -11.26
C MET A 1 13.29 1.27 -10.74
N ASN A 2 13.20 1.11 -9.41
CA ASN A 2 12.83 -0.17 -8.82
C ASN A 2 11.34 -0.39 -9.06
N GLU A 3 11.00 -1.48 -9.73
CA GLU A 3 9.63 -1.94 -9.91
C GLU A 3 9.03 -2.21 -8.52
N TYR A 4 8.01 -1.44 -8.17
CA TYR A 4 7.27 -1.58 -6.93
C TYR A 4 6.63 -2.98 -6.88
N GLN A 5 7.24 -3.92 -6.15
CA GLN A 5 6.66 -5.25 -5.95
C GLN A 5 5.63 -5.21 -4.83
N ILE A 6 4.36 -5.46 -5.16
CA ILE A 6 3.26 -5.60 -4.20
C ILE A 6 3.21 -7.04 -3.69
N GLY A 7 4.24 -7.38 -2.94
CA GLY A 7 4.38 -8.58 -2.13
C GLY A 7 5.42 -8.28 -1.05
N GLY A 8 5.19 -8.72 0.18
CA GLY A 8 6.13 -8.45 1.28
C GLY A 8 5.56 -8.77 2.65
N GLY A 9 6.45 -8.98 3.61
CA GLY A 9 6.07 -9.27 4.99
C GLY A 9 5.28 -8.14 5.66
N LEU A 10 4.38 -8.51 6.58
CA LEU A 10 3.59 -7.57 7.38
C LEU A 10 4.40 -7.06 8.58
N ARG A 11 5.56 -6.45 8.30
CA ARG A 11 6.44 -5.83 9.30
C ARG A 11 6.35 -4.31 9.19
N LEU A 12 6.51 -3.61 10.31
CA LEU A 12 6.41 -2.15 10.37
C LEU A 12 7.32 -1.46 9.36
N LEU A 13 8.61 -1.82 9.33
CA LEU A 13 9.58 -1.24 8.40
C LEU A 13 9.12 -1.39 6.94
N THR A 14 8.67 -2.59 6.57
CA THR A 14 8.17 -2.87 5.22
C THR A 14 6.90 -2.08 4.88
N ALA A 15 6.00 -1.87 5.86
CA ALA A 15 4.80 -1.08 5.64
C ALA A 15 5.14 0.41 5.42
N VAL A 16 6.10 0.94 6.19
CA VAL A 16 6.62 2.31 6.03
C VAL A 16 7.29 2.49 4.66
N GLU A 17 8.25 1.64 4.31
CA GLU A 17 8.95 1.69 3.02
C GLU A 17 7.98 1.61 1.83
N LYS A 18 6.98 0.72 1.88
CA LYS A 18 5.96 0.61 0.83
C LYS A 18 5.07 1.85 0.74
N THR A 19 4.78 2.49 1.87
CA THR A 19 3.97 3.72 1.92
C THR A 19 4.73 4.88 1.28
N GLU A 20 5.99 5.07 1.64
CA GLU A 20 6.84 6.13 1.07
C GLU A 20 7.03 5.94 -0.44
N ALA A 21 7.39 4.73 -0.88
CA ALA A 21 7.59 4.42 -2.29
C ALA A 21 6.29 4.61 -3.11
N PHE A 22 5.14 4.20 -2.56
CA PHE A 22 3.86 4.33 -3.24
C PHE A 22 3.39 5.79 -3.33
N GLY A 23 3.64 6.59 -2.28
CA GLY A 23 3.36 8.03 -2.28
C GLY A 23 4.12 8.78 -3.37
N GLU A 24 5.43 8.54 -3.49
CA GLU A 24 6.27 9.13 -4.55
C GLU A 24 5.85 8.67 -5.96
N PHE A 25 5.50 7.40 -6.10
CA PHE A 25 4.97 6.84 -7.34
C PHE A 25 3.68 7.54 -7.78
N LEU A 26 2.70 7.65 -6.89
CA LEU A 26 1.43 8.33 -7.19
C LEU A 26 1.65 9.80 -7.52
N LYS A 27 2.40 10.54 -6.71
CA LYS A 27 2.68 11.95 -6.96
C LYS A 27 3.30 12.18 -8.34
N THR A 28 4.23 11.31 -8.73
CA THR A 28 4.94 11.43 -10.02
C THR A 28 4.06 11.07 -11.21
N ARG A 29 3.29 9.98 -11.12
CA ARG A 29 2.55 9.45 -12.29
C ARG A 29 1.09 9.91 -12.35
N MET A 30 0.38 9.97 -11.22
CA MET A 30 -1.03 10.36 -11.17
C MET A 30 -1.23 11.82 -11.60
N VAL A 31 -0.39 12.73 -11.12
CA VAL A 31 -0.47 14.15 -11.52
C VAL A 31 -0.33 14.27 -13.03
N ARG A 32 0.68 13.62 -13.62
CA ARG A 32 0.89 13.63 -15.07
C ARG A 32 -0.26 12.99 -15.83
N ALA A 33 -0.79 11.86 -15.37
CA ALA A 33 -1.92 11.17 -16.00
C ALA A 33 -3.18 12.05 -16.02
N LEU A 34 -3.43 12.79 -14.94
CA LEU A 34 -4.52 13.75 -14.84
C LEU A 34 -4.30 14.95 -15.77
N GLU A 35 -3.11 15.56 -15.75
CA GLU A 35 -2.77 16.72 -16.60
C GLU A 35 -2.85 16.41 -18.10
N THR A 36 -2.54 15.16 -18.48
CA THR A 36 -2.57 14.70 -19.87
C THR A 36 -3.88 14.03 -20.26
N GLU A 37 -4.84 13.95 -19.33
CA GLU A 37 -6.13 13.28 -19.50
C GLU A 37 -5.98 11.85 -20.06
N ASP A 38 -5.00 11.08 -19.57
CA ASP A 38 -4.73 9.71 -20.06
C ASP A 38 -5.56 8.68 -19.27
N PRO A 39 -6.68 8.17 -19.82
CA PRO A 39 -7.53 7.21 -19.12
C PRO A 39 -6.87 5.84 -18.91
N THR A 40 -5.90 5.47 -19.76
CA THR A 40 -5.23 4.16 -19.67
C THR A 40 -4.28 4.16 -18.48
N GLU A 41 -3.48 5.22 -18.37
CA GLU A 41 -2.58 5.41 -17.23
C GLU A 41 -3.36 5.58 -15.92
N LEU A 42 -4.47 6.33 -15.93
CA LEU A 42 -5.35 6.44 -14.77
C LEU A 42 -5.89 5.09 -14.31
N HIS A 43 -6.37 4.25 -15.25
CA HIS A 43 -6.85 2.91 -14.91
C HIS A 43 -5.76 2.05 -14.28
N TYR A 44 -4.54 2.07 -14.84
CA TYR A 44 -3.39 1.37 -14.27
C TYR A 44 -3.06 1.86 -12.86
N LEU A 45 -3.01 3.18 -12.64
CA LEU A 45 -2.69 3.75 -11.32
C LEU A 45 -3.76 3.45 -10.27
N LEU A 46 -5.04 3.40 -10.66
CA LEU A 46 -6.13 3.01 -9.78
C LEU A 46 -6.02 1.53 -9.36
N ALA A 47 -5.59 0.63 -10.25
CA ALA A 47 -5.32 -0.75 -9.88
C ALA A 47 -4.18 -0.85 -8.86
N GLN A 48 -3.10 -0.06 -9.03
CA GLN A 48 -2.01 -0.01 -8.04
C GLN A 48 -2.47 0.53 -6.68
N LEU A 49 -3.41 1.48 -6.67
CA LEU A 49 -4.02 2.00 -5.43
C LEU A 49 -4.86 0.94 -4.73
N ASP A 50 -5.63 0.16 -5.48
CA ASP A 50 -6.41 -0.96 -4.93
C ASP A 50 -5.50 -2.03 -4.32
N ASP A 51 -4.39 -2.38 -4.99
CA ASP A 51 -3.40 -3.31 -4.48
C ASP A 51 -2.73 -2.81 -3.18
N TYR A 52 -2.39 -1.51 -3.12
CA TYR A 52 -1.87 -0.88 -1.90
C TYR A 52 -2.91 -0.90 -0.76
N TYR A 53 -4.16 -0.58 -1.05
CA TYR A 53 -5.27 -0.68 -0.09
C TYR A 53 -5.35 -2.09 0.52
N HIS A 54 -5.34 -3.12 -0.32
CA HIS A 54 -5.38 -4.52 0.14
C HIS A 54 -4.16 -4.87 1.01
N TYR A 55 -2.97 -4.36 0.68
CA TYR A 55 -1.78 -4.52 1.51
C TYR A 55 -1.97 -3.90 2.90
N VAL A 56 -2.35 -2.62 2.97
CA VAL A 56 -2.54 -1.91 4.25
C VAL A 56 -3.67 -2.53 5.06
N TRP A 57 -4.74 -2.98 4.42
CA TRP A 57 -5.83 -3.70 5.09
C TRP A 57 -5.35 -4.98 5.78
N ARG A 58 -4.51 -5.79 5.11
CA ARG A 58 -3.89 -6.97 5.75
C ARG A 58 -3.02 -6.57 6.94
N TYR A 59 -2.24 -5.50 6.81
CA TYR A 59 -1.41 -5.00 7.89
C TYR A 59 -2.25 -4.53 9.09
N TYR A 60 -3.33 -3.79 8.85
CA TYR A 60 -4.30 -3.40 9.88
C TYR A 60 -4.89 -4.61 10.61
N ARG A 61 -5.35 -5.63 9.88
CA ARG A 61 -5.92 -6.84 10.49
C ARG A 61 -4.91 -7.56 11.39
N LYS A 62 -3.64 -7.65 10.96
CA LYS A 62 -2.56 -8.17 11.80
C LYS A 62 -2.40 -7.34 13.08
N LEU A 63 -2.35 -6.01 12.99
CA LEU A 63 -2.22 -5.15 14.18
C LEU A 63 -3.40 -5.31 15.14
N ALA A 64 -4.61 -5.46 14.62
CA ALA A 64 -5.80 -5.70 15.43
C ALA A 64 -5.73 -7.03 16.18
N GLN A 65 -5.27 -8.10 15.51
CA GLN A 65 -5.02 -9.41 16.12
C GLN A 65 -3.91 -9.35 17.17
N ASP A 66 -2.73 -8.82 16.82
CA ASP A 66 -1.58 -8.67 17.73
C ASP A 66 -1.97 -7.86 19.00
N ARG A 67 -2.88 -6.89 18.88
CA ARG A 67 -3.38 -6.09 20.01
C ARG A 67 -4.36 -6.90 20.86
N ALA A 68 -5.27 -7.64 20.25
CA ALA A 68 -6.21 -8.50 20.97
C ALA A 68 -5.49 -9.59 21.78
N GLU A 69 -4.48 -10.25 21.19
CA GLU A 69 -3.64 -11.24 21.87
C GLU A 69 -2.88 -10.65 23.06
N ARG A 70 -2.32 -9.45 22.90
CA ARG A 70 -1.65 -8.73 24.00
C ARG A 70 -2.60 -8.36 25.14
N MET A 71 -3.87 -8.13 24.84
CA MET A 71 -4.89 -7.79 25.84
C MET A 71 -5.49 -9.02 26.54
N ASN A 72 -5.41 -10.20 25.92
CA ASN A 72 -5.86 -11.49 26.47
C ASN A 72 -4.77 -12.58 26.32
N PRO A 73 -3.68 -12.53 27.10
CA PRO A 73 -2.65 -13.56 27.03
C PRO A 73 -3.14 -14.84 27.71
N GLY A 74 -3.54 -15.85 26.92
CA GLY A 74 -3.74 -17.23 27.41
C GLY A 74 -5.18 -17.73 27.57
N VAL A 75 -6.14 -17.26 26.77
CA VAL A 75 -7.42 -17.98 26.53
C VAL A 75 -7.32 -18.74 25.22
#